data_AF-A0A094I575-F1
#
_entry.id   AF-A0A094I575-F1
#
_cell.length_a   1.000
_cell.length_b   1.000
_cell.length_c   1.000
_cell.angle_alpha   90.00
_cell.angle_beta   90.00
_cell.angle_gamma   90.00
#
_symmetry.space_group_name_H-M   'P 1'
#
loop_
_entity.id
_entity.type
_entity.pdbx_description
1 polymer ?
#
loop_
_entity_poly.entity_id
_entity_poly.type
_entity_poly.pdbx_seq_one_letter_code
_entity_poly.pdbx_strand_id
1 'polypeptide(L)'
;MAEVLGLASSVITVIDLSAKVASWCSEYYANVKNAPDDIERLQRETQGLQATLERVQSLCDGPNGVKLQESQSLSGAVKDCKKQLDQLETKLEPRTTNKLMSRYGMRALRWPLKGKEVDGIMKKLGNCKDNISFSLQVDQEVQILDIHKKIVLDKLPSADNAEFDSHDEEHNARC
;
A
#
# COMPACT_ATOMS: atom_id res chain seq x y z
N MET A 1 -5.20 -2.06 -23.95
CA MET A 1 -5.03 -2.76 -22.65
C MET A 1 -3.98 -2.02 -21.86
N ALA A 2 -4.39 -1.05 -21.04
CA ALA A 2 -3.46 -0.13 -20.39
C ALA A 2 -3.92 0.22 -18.97
N GLU A 3 -4.39 -0.73 -18.15
CA GLU A 3 -4.82 -0.41 -16.76
C GLU A 3 -4.46 -1.46 -15.69
N VAL A 4 -3.66 -2.49 -16.01
CA VAL A 4 -3.19 -3.48 -15.00
C VAL A 4 -1.84 -3.07 -14.36
N LEU A 5 -1.32 -1.88 -14.67
CA LEU A 5 -0.15 -1.30 -13.98
C LEU A 5 -0.54 -0.50 -12.71
N GLY A 6 -1.81 -0.52 -12.29
CA GLY A 6 -2.37 0.47 -11.36
C GLY A 6 -1.88 0.39 -9.90
N LEU A 7 -1.98 -0.78 -9.25
CA LEU A 7 -1.67 -0.93 -7.83
C LEU A 7 -0.22 -1.35 -7.58
N ALA A 8 0.25 -2.44 -8.20
CA ALA A 8 1.59 -2.98 -7.95
C ALA A 8 2.70 -1.95 -8.23
N SER A 9 2.61 -1.24 -9.37
CA SER A 9 3.52 -0.13 -9.69
C SER A 9 3.44 1.02 -8.69
N SER A 10 2.22 1.37 -8.25
CA SER A 10 2.04 2.39 -7.23
C SER A 10 2.69 1.96 -5.91
N VAL A 11 2.52 0.71 -5.48
CA VAL A 11 3.13 0.15 -4.26
C VAL A 11 4.66 0.21 -4.34
N ILE A 12 5.25 -0.23 -5.46
CA ILE A 12 6.70 -0.13 -5.71
C ILE A 12 7.16 1.32 -5.58
N THR A 13 6.44 2.25 -6.20
CA THR A 13 6.78 3.68 -6.12
C THR A 13 6.77 4.18 -4.67
N VAL A 14 5.82 3.74 -3.85
CA VAL A 14 5.74 4.14 -2.43
C VAL A 14 6.86 3.48 -1.60
N ILE A 15 7.27 2.25 -1.93
CA ILE A 15 8.42 1.58 -1.31
C ILE A 15 9.70 2.37 -1.58
N ASP A 16 9.97 2.70 -2.86
CA ASP A 16 11.16 3.47 -3.26
C ASP A 16 11.21 4.84 -2.56
N LEU A 17 10.05 5.50 -2.47
CA LEU A 17 9.92 6.79 -1.80
C LEU A 17 10.14 6.68 -0.29
N SER A 18 9.65 5.62 0.34
CA SER A 18 9.89 5.34 1.77
C SER A 18 11.38 5.11 2.04
N ALA A 19 12.05 4.32 1.20
CA ALA A 19 13.49 4.09 1.28
C ALA A 19 14.28 5.41 1.12
N LYS A 20 13.85 6.28 0.19
CA LYS A 20 14.47 7.59 -0.02
C LYS A 20 14.30 8.53 1.18
N VAL A 21 13.12 8.57 1.79
CA VAL A 21 12.87 9.32 3.04
C VAL A 21 13.74 8.78 4.19
N ALA A 22 13.87 7.45 4.32
CA ALA A 22 14.72 6.83 5.33
C ALA A 22 16.21 7.17 5.12
N SER A 23 16.66 7.26 3.86
CA SER A 23 17.99 7.74 3.51
C SER A 23 18.22 9.17 3.97
N TRP A 24 17.28 10.08 3.69
CA TRP A 24 17.37 11.46 4.19
C TRP A 24 17.43 11.53 5.71
N CYS A 25 16.61 10.75 6.41
CA CYS A 25 16.65 10.67 7.88
C CYS A 25 18.02 10.23 8.38
N SER A 26 18.62 9.21 7.73
CA SER A 26 19.95 8.71 8.09
C SER A 26 21.05 9.77 7.86
N GLU A 27 20.97 10.52 6.76
CA GLU A 27 21.90 11.63 6.49
C GLU A 27 21.77 12.75 7.53
N TYR A 28 20.55 13.11 7.92
CA TYR A 28 20.32 14.09 8.97
C TYR A 28 20.82 13.61 10.32
N TYR A 29 20.60 12.34 10.67
CA TYR A 29 21.09 11.74 11.91
C TYR A 29 22.61 11.83 12.04
N ALA A 30 23.33 11.56 10.94
CA ALA A 30 24.79 11.59 10.92
C ALA A 30 25.36 13.02 11.02
N ASN A 31 24.64 14.03 10.55
CA ASN A 31 25.16 15.39 10.38
C ASN A 31 24.56 16.44 11.34
N VAL A 32 23.46 16.13 12.04
CA VAL A 32 22.70 17.10 12.82
C VAL A 32 22.46 16.61 14.26
N LYS A 33 22.76 17.46 15.24
CA LYS A 33 22.65 17.14 16.68
C LYS A 33 21.37 17.61 17.37
N ASN A 34 20.49 18.33 16.67
CA ASN A 34 19.41 19.09 17.32
C ASN A 34 18.09 18.32 17.49
N ALA A 35 17.89 17.20 16.80
CA ALA A 35 16.61 16.48 16.78
C ALA A 35 16.75 14.95 16.60
N PRO A 36 17.67 14.26 17.31
CA PRO A 36 17.90 12.82 17.11
C PRO A 36 16.63 11.99 17.32
N ASP A 37 15.83 12.30 18.35
CA ASP A 37 14.60 11.56 18.67
C ASP A 37 13.55 11.66 17.56
N ASP A 38 13.35 12.87 17.01
CA ASP A 38 12.40 13.09 15.92
C ASP A 38 12.84 12.36 14.64
N ILE A 39 14.15 12.35 14.36
CA ILE A 39 14.72 11.63 13.20
C ILE A 39 14.52 10.12 13.36
N GLU A 40 14.86 9.56 14.52
CA GLU A 40 14.69 8.12 14.78
C GLU A 40 13.23 7.69 14.72
N ARG A 41 12.32 8.48 15.31
CA ARG A 41 10.88 8.22 15.25
C ARG A 41 10.38 8.17 13.82
N LEU A 42 10.76 9.16 13.01
CA LEU A 42 10.37 9.23 11.61
C LEU A 42 10.94 8.06 10.80
N GLN A 43 12.22 7.74 11.01
CA GLN A 43 12.88 6.62 10.33
C GLN A 43 12.18 5.28 10.63
N ARG A 44 11.88 5.00 11.91
CA ARG A 44 11.17 3.77 12.30
C ARG A 44 9.79 3.69 11.67
N GLU A 45 9.06 4.81 11.63
CA GLU A 45 7.72 4.85 11.07
C GLU A 45 7.72 4.61 9.55
N THR A 46 8.64 5.24 8.84
CA THR A 46 8.82 5.06 7.39
C THR A 46 9.27 3.63 7.06
N GLN A 47 10.19 3.05 7.84
CA GLN A 47 10.59 1.64 7.66
C GLN A 47 9.43 0.66 7.93
N GLY A 48 8.61 0.93 8.95
CA GLY A 48 7.42 0.13 9.23
C GLY A 48 6.36 0.22 8.11
N LEU A 49 6.22 1.39 7.49
CA LEU A 49 5.36 1.57 6.32
C LEU A 49 5.93 0.82 5.10
N GLN A 50 7.23 0.94 4.84
CA GLN A 50 7.91 0.21 3.76
C GLN A 50 7.71 -1.30 3.88
N ALA A 51 7.95 -1.88 5.07
CA ALA A 51 7.77 -3.30 5.31
C ALA A 51 6.32 -3.77 5.10
N THR A 52 5.35 -2.92 5.45
CA THR A 52 3.92 -3.18 5.16
C THR A 52 3.67 -3.22 3.66
N LEU A 53 4.22 -2.26 2.91
CA LEU A 53 4.05 -2.18 1.46
C LEU A 53 4.77 -3.31 0.71
N GLU A 54 5.93 -3.76 1.18
CA GLU A 54 6.62 -4.93 0.61
C GLU A 54 5.79 -6.22 0.74
N ARG A 55 5.05 -6.36 1.85
CA ARG A 55 4.08 -7.45 2.01
C ARG A 55 2.90 -7.30 1.04
N VAL A 56 2.37 -6.08 0.86
CA VAL A 56 1.32 -5.82 -0.14
C VAL A 56 1.81 -6.18 -1.54
N GLN A 57 3.05 -5.82 -1.88
CA GLN A 57 3.65 -6.18 -3.16
C GLN A 57 3.74 -7.70 -3.34
N SER A 58 4.20 -8.41 -2.30
CA SER A 58 4.25 -9.88 -2.32
C SER A 58 2.87 -10.51 -2.53
N LEU A 59 1.81 -9.91 -1.99
CA LEU A 59 0.42 -10.34 -2.22
C LEU A 59 -0.04 -10.04 -3.66
N CYS A 60 0.38 -8.91 -4.22
CA CYS A 60 0.10 -8.54 -5.62
C CYS A 60 0.79 -9.45 -6.63
N ASP A 61 1.97 -9.98 -6.28
CA ASP A 61 2.73 -10.94 -7.10
C ASP A 61 2.24 -12.39 -6.91
N GLY A 62 1.35 -12.62 -5.95
CA GLY A 62 0.81 -13.93 -5.60
C GLY A 62 -0.44 -14.35 -6.41
N PRO A 63 -1.01 -15.54 -6.10
CA PRO A 63 -2.12 -16.12 -6.86
C PRO A 63 -3.40 -15.26 -6.88
N ASN A 64 -3.61 -14.46 -5.84
CA ASN A 64 -4.77 -13.57 -5.70
C ASN A 64 -4.46 -12.13 -6.13
N GLY A 65 -3.31 -11.90 -6.77
CA GLY A 65 -2.83 -10.58 -7.16
C GLY A 65 -3.80 -9.79 -8.04
N VAL A 66 -4.49 -10.46 -8.97
CA VAL A 66 -5.48 -9.81 -9.86
C VAL A 66 -6.63 -9.19 -9.08
N LYS A 67 -7.22 -9.93 -8.13
CA LYS A 67 -8.32 -9.41 -7.28
C LYS A 67 -7.86 -8.24 -6.42
N LEU A 68 -6.64 -8.31 -5.88
CA LEU A 68 -6.06 -7.20 -5.11
C LEU A 68 -5.83 -5.95 -5.96
N GLN A 69 -5.38 -6.12 -7.21
CA GLN A 69 -5.17 -5.01 -8.13
C GLN A 69 -6.48 -4.28 -8.52
N GLU A 70 -7.62 -4.96 -8.43
CA GLU A 70 -8.96 -4.39 -8.65
C GLU A 70 -9.50 -3.63 -7.42
N SER A 71 -8.85 -3.76 -6.24
CA SER A 71 -9.28 -3.10 -5.01
C SER A 71 -9.09 -1.58 -5.08
N GLN A 72 -10.19 -0.87 -5.30
CA GLN A 72 -10.23 0.60 -5.30
C GLN A 72 -9.88 1.18 -3.93
N SER A 73 -10.29 0.50 -2.85
CA SER A 73 -10.02 0.95 -1.48
C SER A 73 -8.53 0.91 -1.18
N LEU A 74 -7.87 -0.21 -1.52
CA LEU A 74 -6.43 -0.38 -1.35
C LEU A 74 -5.64 0.58 -2.25
N SER A 75 -6.05 0.74 -3.51
CA SER A 75 -5.48 1.73 -4.43
C SER A 75 -5.57 3.15 -3.88
N GLY A 76 -6.71 3.52 -3.31
CA GLY A 76 -6.90 4.81 -2.64
C GLY A 76 -5.95 5.00 -1.46
N ALA A 77 -5.88 4.01 -0.57
CA ALA A 77 -4.99 4.04 0.59
C ALA A 77 -3.51 4.20 0.19
N VAL A 78 -3.04 3.42 -0.80
CA VAL A 78 -1.65 3.51 -1.28
C VAL A 78 -1.35 4.88 -1.91
N LYS A 79 -2.29 5.45 -2.69
CA LYS A 79 -2.14 6.79 -3.28
C LYS A 79 -2.05 7.88 -2.22
N ASP A 80 -2.86 7.78 -1.16
CA ASP A 80 -2.78 8.72 -0.05
C ASP A 80 -1.43 8.63 0.64
N CYS A 81 -0.87 7.43 0.81
CA CYS A 81 0.46 7.25 1.39
C CYS A 81 1.57 7.83 0.53
N LYS A 82 1.50 7.61 -0.80
CA LYS A 82 2.40 8.27 -1.74
C LYS A 82 2.40 9.78 -1.53
N LYS A 83 1.21 10.40 -1.48
CA LYS A 83 1.07 11.85 -1.29
C LYS A 83 1.70 12.34 0.02
N GLN A 84 1.55 11.59 1.12
CA GLN A 84 2.17 11.99 2.40
C GLN A 84 3.69 11.87 2.35
N LEU A 85 4.21 10.81 1.73
CA LEU A 85 5.64 10.59 1.59
C LEU A 85 6.29 11.59 0.61
N ASP A 86 5.62 11.98 -0.47
CA ASP A 86 6.10 13.01 -1.41
C ASP A 86 6.23 14.36 -0.70
N GLN A 87 5.23 14.71 0.11
CA GLN A 87 5.27 15.93 0.93
C GLN A 87 6.35 15.90 2.01
N LEU A 88 6.68 14.71 2.51
CA LEU A 88 7.75 14.53 3.48
C LEU A 88 9.11 14.64 2.80
N GLU A 89 9.29 13.93 1.69
CA GLU A 89 10.51 13.93 0.90
C GLU A 89 10.88 15.35 0.48
N THR A 90 9.94 16.11 -0.09
CA THR A 90 10.17 17.52 -0.50
C THR A 90 10.56 18.46 0.64
N LYS A 91 10.22 18.12 1.89
CA LYS A 91 10.66 18.88 3.09
C LYS A 91 12.04 18.45 3.57
N LEU A 92 12.38 17.17 3.43
CA LEU A 92 13.65 16.59 3.84
C LEU A 92 14.75 16.80 2.79
N GLU A 93 14.38 16.94 1.51
CA GLU A 93 15.34 17.15 0.44
C GLU A 93 16.12 18.45 0.67
N PRO A 94 17.46 18.40 0.75
CA PRO A 94 18.28 19.58 0.90
C PRO A 94 18.08 20.50 -0.31
N ARG A 95 17.50 21.69 -0.08
CA ARG A 95 17.41 22.72 -1.12
C ARG A 95 18.82 23.17 -1.50
N THR A 96 19.34 22.60 -2.58
CA THR A 96 20.65 22.95 -3.11
C THR A 96 20.53 24.30 -3.84
N THR A 97 20.51 25.40 -3.10
CA THR A 97 20.35 26.76 -3.68
C THR A 97 21.58 27.25 -4.42
N ASN A 98 22.71 26.52 -4.42
CA ASN A 98 23.84 26.86 -5.27
C ASN A 98 24.77 25.66 -5.49
N LYS A 99 24.96 25.24 -6.74
CA LYS A 99 25.93 24.20 -7.15
C LYS A 99 27.38 24.51 -6.75
N LEU A 100 27.67 25.74 -6.32
CA LEU A 100 28.99 26.22 -5.86
C LEU A 100 29.33 25.91 -4.39
N MET A 101 28.37 25.49 -3.56
CA MET A 101 28.60 25.17 -2.13
C MET A 101 29.06 23.72 -1.87
N SER A 102 29.51 23.01 -2.91
CA SER A 102 30.00 21.62 -2.83
C SER A 102 31.20 21.41 -1.89
N ARG A 103 31.91 22.47 -1.45
CA ARG A 103 33.08 22.32 -0.55
C ARG A 103 32.73 22.20 0.93
N TYR A 104 31.55 22.63 1.36
CA TYR A 104 31.08 22.53 2.75
C TYR A 104 29.87 21.59 2.86
N GLY A 105 29.86 20.54 2.04
CA GLY A 105 28.77 19.57 1.92
C GLY A 105 28.31 19.02 3.27
N MET A 106 27.00 18.78 3.38
CA MET A 106 26.20 18.15 4.45
C MET A 106 26.42 18.60 5.93
N ARG A 107 27.60 19.09 6.33
CA ARG A 107 27.94 19.60 7.66
C ARG A 107 27.20 20.88 8.05
N ALA A 108 26.56 21.54 7.09
CA ALA A 108 25.69 22.69 7.31
C ALA A 108 24.19 22.33 7.30
N LEU A 109 23.83 21.05 7.16
CA LEU A 109 22.43 20.64 7.20
C LEU A 109 21.85 20.97 8.57
N ARG A 110 20.67 21.59 8.55
CA ARG A 110 19.82 21.77 9.73
C ARG A 110 18.58 20.94 9.52
N TRP A 111 18.14 20.26 10.57
CA TRP A 111 16.88 19.53 10.55
C TRP A 111 15.74 20.48 10.15
N PRO A 112 14.99 20.19 9.08
CA PRO A 112 14.04 21.14 8.49
C PRO A 112 12.66 21.10 9.15
N LEU A 113 12.37 20.08 9.96
CA LEU A 113 11.06 19.87 10.57
C LEU A 113 11.02 20.34 12.03
N LYS A 114 9.87 20.85 12.45
CA LYS A 114 9.58 21.07 13.88
C LYS A 114 8.92 19.83 14.48
N GLY A 115 9.11 19.58 15.78
CA GLY A 115 8.50 18.41 16.46
C GLY A 115 6.99 18.26 16.22
N LYS A 116 6.21 19.35 16.29
CA LYS A 116 4.77 19.31 15.96
C LYS A 116 4.47 18.88 14.52
N GLU A 117 5.34 19.22 13.58
CA GLU A 117 5.20 18.78 12.19
C GLU A 117 5.53 17.30 12.07
N VAL A 118 6.56 16.83 12.76
CA VAL A 118 6.92 15.40 12.85
C VAL A 118 5.76 14.60 13.43
N ASP A 119 5.15 15.03 14.54
CA ASP A 119 3.98 14.36 15.12
C ASP A 119 2.80 14.29 14.13
N GLY A 120 2.58 15.38 13.38
CA GLY A 120 1.58 15.41 12.32
C GLY A 120 1.88 14.43 11.19
N ILE A 121 3.14 14.33 10.76
CA ILE A 121 3.60 13.37 9.74
C ILE A 121 3.43 11.93 10.25
N MET A 122 3.90 11.64 11.47
CA MET A 122 3.78 10.33 12.11
C MET A 122 2.33 9.85 12.15
N LYS A 123 1.39 10.72 12.56
CA LYS A 123 -0.04 10.38 12.56
C LYS A 123 -0.55 10.03 11.16
N LYS A 124 -0.12 10.76 10.14
CA LYS A 124 -0.56 10.49 8.76
C LYS A 124 0.04 9.19 8.21
N LEU A 125 1.31 8.89 8.50
CA LEU A 125 1.95 7.63 8.12
C LEU A 125 1.33 6.43 8.87
N GLY A 126 0.97 6.61 10.15
CA GLY A 126 0.22 5.64 10.94
C GLY A 126 -1.13 5.32 10.31
N ASN A 127 -1.95 6.34 10.06
CA ASN A 127 -3.25 6.19 9.37
C ASN A 127 -3.11 5.49 8.01
N CYS A 128 -1.99 5.71 7.34
CA CYS A 128 -1.67 5.05 6.08
C CYS A 128 -1.55 3.54 6.22
N LYS A 129 -0.77 3.07 7.20
CA LYS A 129 -0.67 1.64 7.53
C LYS A 129 -2.02 1.07 7.94
N ASP A 130 -2.76 1.79 8.76
CA ASP A 130 -4.08 1.36 9.25
C ASP A 130 -5.09 1.22 8.09
N ASN A 131 -5.14 2.19 7.17
CA ASN A 131 -6.02 2.14 6.02
C ASN A 131 -5.65 1.00 5.06
N ILE A 132 -4.35 0.77 4.80
CA ILE A 132 -3.88 -0.37 4.00
C ILE A 132 -4.31 -1.68 4.65
N SER A 133 -4.06 -1.83 5.96
CA SER A 133 -4.45 -3.03 6.71
C SER A 133 -5.95 -3.27 6.68
N PHE A 134 -6.75 -2.21 6.87
CA PHE A 134 -8.21 -2.28 6.82
C PHE A 134 -8.71 -2.68 5.43
N SER A 135 -8.19 -2.06 4.36
CA SER A 135 -8.52 -2.44 2.98
C SER A 135 -8.21 -3.91 2.69
N LEU A 136 -7.03 -4.40 3.11
CA LEU A 136 -6.66 -5.80 2.96
C LEU A 136 -7.62 -6.74 3.70
N GLN A 137 -8.05 -6.38 4.91
CA GLN A 137 -9.01 -7.17 5.69
C GLN A 137 -10.37 -7.24 4.97
N VAL A 138 -10.86 -6.12 4.44
CA VAL A 138 -12.11 -6.10 3.67
C VAL A 138 -11.98 -6.98 2.41
N ASP A 139 -10.88 -6.86 1.68
CA ASP A 139 -10.63 -7.67 0.48
C ASP A 139 -10.49 -9.17 0.80
N GLN A 140 -9.96 -9.50 1.97
CA GLN A 140 -9.87 -10.87 2.48
C GLN A 140 -11.26 -11.43 2.82
N GLU A 141 -12.11 -10.68 3.52
CA GLU A 141 -13.48 -11.10 3.86
C GLU A 141 -14.32 -11.37 2.60
N VAL A 142 -14.21 -10.52 1.58
CA VAL A 142 -14.87 -10.74 0.28
C VAL A 142 -14.43 -12.06 -0.36
N GLN A 143 -13.13 -12.39 -0.29
CA GLN A 143 -12.63 -13.67 -0.81
C GLN A 143 -13.11 -14.87 0.00
N ILE A 144 -13.19 -14.76 1.33
CA ILE A 144 -13.72 -15.82 2.20
C ILE A 144 -15.19 -16.10 1.85
N LEU A 145 -16.00 -15.05 1.63
CA LEU A 145 -17.40 -15.19 1.22
C LEU A 145 -17.53 -15.87 -0.16
N ASP A 146 -16.69 -15.51 -1.14
CA ASP A 146 -16.66 -16.15 -2.46
C ASP A 146 -16.31 -17.64 -2.37
N ILE A 147 -15.29 -18.00 -1.56
CA ILE A 147 -14.90 -19.39 -1.31
C ILE A 147 -16.04 -20.15 -0.62
N HIS A 148 -16.66 -19.56 0.40
CA HIS A 148 -17.76 -20.19 1.11
C HIS A 148 -18.94 -20.49 0.16
N LYS A 149 -19.30 -19.53 -0.70
CA LYS A 149 -20.34 -19.71 -1.71
C LYS A 149 -20.03 -20.88 -2.65
N LYS A 150 -18.79 -20.98 -3.15
CA LYS A 150 -18.36 -22.10 -4.02
C LYS A 150 -18.48 -23.44 -3.32
N ILE A 151 -18.02 -23.54 -2.07
CA ILE A 151 -18.12 -24.77 -1.28
C ILE A 151 -19.59 -25.18 -1.07
N VAL A 152 -20.48 -24.22 -0.83
CA VAL A 152 -21.91 -24.51 -0.68
C VAL A 152 -22.51 -25.01 -1.99
N LEU A 153 -22.19 -24.36 -3.12
CA LEU A 153 -22.68 -24.76 -4.45
C LEU A 153 -22.19 -26.16 -4.84
N ASP A 154 -20.92 -26.49 -4.57
CA ASP A 154 -20.34 -27.81 -4.86
C ASP A 154 -20.99 -28.96 -4.06
N LYS A 155 -21.67 -28.64 -2.95
CA LYS A 155 -22.39 -29.61 -2.11
C LYS A 155 -23.85 -29.80 -2.49
N LEU A 156 -24.39 -28.97 -3.41
CA LEU A 156 -25.77 -29.12 -3.84
C LEU A 156 -25.89 -30.40 -4.67
N PRO A 157 -26.86 -31.29 -4.36
CA PRO A 157 -27.09 -32.46 -5.19
C PRO A 157 -27.53 -32.01 -6.58
N SER A 158 -26.96 -32.63 -7.62
CA SER A 158 -27.52 -32.53 -8.97
C SER A 158 -28.87 -33.24 -8.95
N ALA A 159 -29.92 -32.58 -9.42
CA ALA A 159 -31.20 -33.22 -9.61
C ALA A 159 -31.18 -33.92 -10.99
N ASP A 160 -31.41 -35.22 -10.99
CA ASP A 160 -31.60 -35.97 -12.24
C ASP A 160 -32.78 -35.35 -13.02
N ASN A 161 -32.63 -35.19 -14.33
CA ASN A 161 -33.59 -34.57 -15.26
C ASN A 161 -33.79 -33.05 -15.10
N ALA A 162 -32.91 -32.34 -14.38
CA ALA A 162 -32.91 -30.87 -14.31
C ALA A 162 -31.87 -30.22 -15.23
N GLU A 163 -31.28 -31.00 -16.15
CA GLU A 163 -30.35 -30.47 -17.14
C GLU A 163 -31.05 -29.49 -18.07
N PHE A 164 -30.38 -28.38 -18.37
CA PHE A 164 -30.83 -27.42 -19.36
C PHE A 164 -30.86 -28.12 -20.74
N ASP A 165 -32.01 -28.11 -21.40
CA ASP A 165 -32.35 -28.94 -22.59
C ASP A 165 -32.55 -30.45 -22.34
N SER A 166 -32.90 -30.87 -21.12
CA SER A 166 -33.41 -32.23 -20.92
C SER A 166 -34.76 -32.42 -21.63
N HIS A 167 -34.80 -33.39 -22.55
CA HIS A 167 -36.02 -33.80 -23.26
C HIS A 167 -36.82 -34.87 -22.49
N ASP A 168 -36.45 -35.15 -21.24
CA ASP A 168 -37.04 -36.22 -20.42
C ASP A 168 -38.55 -36.00 -20.15
N GLU A 169 -38.99 -34.75 -20.16
CA GLU A 169 -40.38 -34.34 -19.97
C GLU A 169 -41.15 -34.15 -21.30
N GLU A 170 -40.50 -34.36 -22.46
CA GLU A 170 -41.10 -34.12 -23.78
C GLU A 170 -42.24 -35.09 -24.11
N HIS A 171 -42.30 -36.24 -23.44
CA HIS A 171 -43.35 -37.26 -23.60
C HIS A 171 -44.45 -37.20 -22.53
N ASN A 172 -44.36 -36.29 -21.56
CA ASN A 172 -45.39 -36.15 -20.54
C ASN A 172 -46.63 -35.44 -21.08
N ALA A 173 -47.80 -35.94 -20.66
CA ALA A 173 -49.08 -35.37 -21.05
C ALA A 173 -49.17 -33.91 -20.55
N ARG A 174 -49.24 -32.95 -21.47
CA ARG A 174 -49.45 -31.55 -21.14
C ARG A 174 -50.93 -31.30 -20.86
N CYS A 175 -51.22 -30.68 -19.73
CA CYS A 175 -52.57 -30.27 -19.32
C CYS A 175 -53.11 -29.11 -20.17
#